data_AF-A0A7J7EI81-F1
#
_entry.id   AF-A0A7J7EI81-F1
#
_cell.length_a   1.000
_cell.length_b   1.000
_cell.length_c   1.000
_cell.angle_alpha   90.00
_cell.angle_beta   90.00
_cell.angle_gamma   90.00
#
_symmetry.space_group_name_H-M   'P 1'
#
loop_
_entity.id
_entity.type
_entity.pdbx_description
1 polymer ?
#
loop_
_entity_poly.entity_id
_entity_poly.type
_entity_poly.pdbx_seq_one_letter_code
_entity_poly.pdbx_strand_id
1 'polypeptide(L)'
;MDVTLNVNMAIPSCLDIFGLSPDSQEDELGIKQAAENVKALIEQRNRQVSPHLAVGFHGGWLPQGPISGANRAISTLQCHGDCDPLGPRLVGSLTVEKLKTLVNPANGTFKTYEGMRHSSCHQEMINIKQFIDKRLPPVD
;
A
#
# COMPACT_ATOMS: atom_id res chain seq x y z
N MET A 1 1.14 -18.71 6.71
CA MET A 1 0.18 -18.40 7.78
C MET A 1 -1.19 -18.84 7.30
N ASP A 2 -2.10 -19.15 8.22
CA ASP A 2 -3.44 -19.59 7.84
C ASP A 2 -4.30 -18.37 7.54
N VAL A 3 -5.07 -18.42 6.46
CA VAL A 3 -5.98 -17.33 6.06
C VAL A 3 -7.42 -17.78 6.23
N THR A 4 -8.14 -17.11 7.13
CA THR A 4 -9.51 -17.43 7.51
C THR A 4 -10.48 -17.36 6.33
N LEU A 5 -10.37 -16.30 5.51
CA LEU A 5 -11.17 -16.11 4.30
C LEU A 5 -11.10 -17.31 3.34
N ASN A 6 -9.95 -18.00 3.33
CA ASN A 6 -9.69 -19.14 2.45
C ASN A 6 -9.84 -20.47 3.19
N VAL A 7 -10.84 -20.59 4.08
CA VAL A 7 -11.14 -21.81 4.85
C VAL A 7 -9.93 -22.28 5.68
N ASN A 8 -9.23 -21.33 6.30
CA ASN A 8 -8.02 -21.56 7.10
C ASN A 8 -6.89 -22.27 6.35
N MET A 9 -6.85 -22.19 5.01
CA MET A 9 -5.75 -22.76 4.25
C MET A 9 -4.45 -21.98 4.53
N ALA A 10 -3.37 -22.72 4.75
CA ALA A 10 -2.04 -22.18 4.89
C ALA A 10 -1.53 -21.64 3.55
N ILE A 11 -1.44 -20.32 3.42
CA ILE A 11 -0.93 -19.64 2.23
C ILE A 11 0.09 -18.55 2.61
N PRO A 12 0.92 -18.09 1.65
CA PRO A 12 1.75 -16.90 1.86
C PRO A 12 0.85 -15.68 2.07
N SER A 13 0.90 -15.10 3.29
CA SER A 13 0.23 -13.85 3.64
C SER A 13 1.00 -13.17 4.77
N CYS A 14 0.78 -11.87 4.97
CA CYS A 14 1.41 -11.08 6.03
C CYS A 14 0.58 -11.00 7.31
N LEU A 15 -0.73 -11.13 7.19
CA LEU A 15 -1.75 -11.02 8.24
C LEU A 15 -2.99 -11.82 7.83
N ASP A 16 -3.83 -12.18 8.80
CA ASP A 16 -5.05 -12.92 8.51
C ASP A 16 -6.10 -12.03 7.83
N ILE A 17 -6.85 -12.60 6.90
CA ILE A 17 -7.91 -11.91 6.17
C ILE A 17 -9.21 -12.61 6.53
N PHE A 18 -10.13 -11.90 7.18
CA PHE A 18 -11.42 -12.45 7.58
C PHE A 18 -12.50 -12.24 6.50
N GLY A 19 -12.41 -11.17 5.71
CA GLY A 19 -13.38 -10.79 4.71
C GLY A 19 -12.88 -9.69 3.79
N LEU A 20 -13.64 -9.39 2.73
CA LEU A 20 -13.31 -8.35 1.74
C LEU A 20 -14.32 -7.19 1.74
N SER A 21 -15.34 -7.23 2.59
CA SER A 21 -16.33 -6.17 2.68
C SER A 21 -15.80 -5.02 3.56
N PRO A 22 -16.24 -3.76 3.35
CA PRO A 22 -15.78 -2.62 4.14
C PRO A 22 -16.07 -2.72 5.65
N ASP A 23 -17.04 -3.55 6.03
CA ASP A 23 -17.48 -3.84 7.40
C ASP A 23 -16.90 -5.15 7.96
N SER A 24 -16.08 -5.86 7.19
CA SER A 24 -15.39 -7.07 7.66
C SER A 24 -14.44 -6.73 8.81
N GLN A 25 -14.33 -7.63 9.78
CA GLN A 25 -13.32 -7.54 10.82
C GLN A 25 -11.91 -7.55 10.18
N GLU A 26 -10.99 -6.78 10.77
CA GLU A 26 -9.57 -6.77 10.40
C GLU A 26 -8.71 -7.49 11.45
N ASP A 27 -7.64 -8.16 11.02
CA ASP A 27 -6.62 -8.72 11.92
C ASP A 27 -5.71 -7.60 12.46
N GLU A 28 -6.21 -6.84 13.43
CA GLU A 28 -5.47 -5.71 14.00
C GLU A 28 -4.08 -6.10 14.54
N LEU A 29 -3.97 -7.29 15.13
CA LEU A 29 -2.71 -7.77 15.70
C LEU A 29 -1.72 -8.13 14.58
N GLY A 30 -2.16 -8.85 13.55
CA GLY A 30 -1.35 -9.17 12.38
C GLY A 30 -0.95 -7.92 11.60
N ILE A 31 -1.84 -6.94 11.45
CA ILE A 31 -1.56 -5.63 10.85
C ILE A 31 -0.42 -4.92 11.59
N LYS A 32 -0.52 -4.81 12.93
CA LYS A 32 0.51 -4.16 13.75
C LYS A 32 1.83 -4.91 13.68
N GLN A 33 1.80 -6.24 13.75
CA GLN A 33 2.99 -7.08 13.66
C GLN A 33 3.67 -6.97 12.29
N ALA A 34 2.90 -7.01 11.20
CA ALA A 34 3.41 -6.84 9.85
C ALA A 34 4.04 -5.46 9.65
N ALA A 35 3.42 -4.40 10.22
CA ALA A 35 3.96 -3.05 10.18
C ALA A 35 5.31 -2.94 10.90
N GLU A 36 5.46 -3.52 12.10
CA GLU A 36 6.75 -3.53 12.81
C GLU A 36 7.81 -4.38 12.07
N ASN A 37 7.42 -5.47 11.41
CA ASN A 37 8.34 -6.26 10.58
C ASN A 37 8.88 -5.43 9.40
N VAL A 38 7.99 -4.71 8.70
CA VAL A 38 8.39 -3.80 7.60
C VAL A 38 9.29 -2.69 8.11
N LYS A 39 8.95 -2.09 9.25
CA LYS A 39 9.76 -1.05 9.90
C LYS A 39 11.15 -1.55 10.25
N ALA A 40 11.28 -2.75 10.81
CA ALA A 40 12.58 -3.35 11.13
C ALA A 40 13.43 -3.58 9.85
N LEU A 41 12.81 -4.00 8.74
CA LEU A 41 13.49 -4.13 7.45
C LEU A 41 13.95 -2.78 6.89
N ILE A 42 13.11 -1.74 7.01
CA ILE A 42 13.47 -0.37 6.63
C ILE A 42 14.65 0.10 7.48
N GLU A 43 14.58 -0.01 8.80
CA GLU A 43 15.67 0.37 9.70
C GLU A 43 16.97 -0.38 9.40
N GLN A 44 16.88 -1.67 9.06
CA GLN A 44 18.03 -2.45 8.61
C GLN A 44 18.62 -1.92 7.31
N ARG A 45 17.77 -1.58 6.35
CA ARG A 45 18.21 -0.99 5.08
C ARG A 45 18.82 0.39 5.30
N ASN A 46 18.27 1.21 6.19
CA ASN A 46 18.77 2.56 6.52
C ASN A 46 20.19 2.55 7.08
N ARG A 47 20.56 1.49 7.79
CA ARG A 47 21.94 1.28 8.25
C ARG A 47 22.92 1.03 7.09
N GLN A 48 22.43 0.62 5.93
CA GLN A 48 23.22 0.30 4.75
C GLN A 48 23.11 1.36 3.64
N VAL A 49 21.93 1.99 3.47
CA VAL A 49 21.57 2.97 2.43
C VAL A 49 20.36 3.81 2.87
N SER A 50 20.33 5.11 2.56
CA SER A 50 19.20 6.00 2.88
C SER A 50 17.89 5.58 2.17
N PRO A 51 16.74 5.45 2.86
CA PRO A 51 15.48 5.11 2.23
C PRO A 51 14.80 6.38 1.71
N HIS A 52 14.23 6.34 0.50
CA HIS A 52 13.28 7.38 0.08
C HIS A 52 11.98 6.82 -0.50
N LEU A 53 11.78 5.49 -0.52
CA LEU A 53 10.60 4.89 -1.15
C LEU A 53 10.24 3.52 -0.56
N ALA A 54 8.94 3.32 -0.32
CA ALA A 54 8.31 2.02 -0.08
C ALA A 54 7.26 1.77 -1.18
N VAL A 55 7.20 0.55 -1.72
CA VAL A 55 6.25 0.13 -2.76
C VAL A 55 5.51 -1.11 -2.28
N GLY A 56 4.18 -1.12 -2.40
CA GLY A 56 3.34 -2.28 -2.08
C GLY A 56 2.27 -2.49 -3.16
N PHE A 57 1.99 -3.75 -3.49
CA PHE A 57 0.83 -4.18 -4.29
C PHE A 57 -0.17 -4.86 -3.34
N HIS A 58 -1.46 -4.92 -3.72
CA HIS A 58 -2.61 -5.39 -2.91
C HIS A 58 -2.24 -6.34 -1.74
N GLY A 59 -2.58 -5.93 -0.51
CA GLY A 59 -2.11 -6.55 0.76
C GLY A 59 -0.88 -5.86 1.38
N GLY A 60 -0.18 -5.02 0.63
CA GLY A 60 1.03 -4.30 1.06
C GLY A 60 0.83 -2.83 1.50
N TRP A 61 -0.40 -2.34 1.66
CA TRP A 61 -0.63 -0.99 2.18
C TRP A 61 -0.73 -1.03 3.72
N LEU A 62 0.39 -0.78 4.40
CA LEU A 62 0.43 -0.65 5.86
C LEU A 62 0.89 0.75 6.29
N PRO A 63 0.00 1.75 6.33
CA PRO A 63 0.09 2.85 7.28
C PRO A 63 -1.13 2.78 8.22
N GLN A 64 -1.32 1.65 8.88
CA GLN A 64 -2.11 1.56 10.12
C GLN A 64 -1.23 1.86 11.37
N GLY A 65 0.05 2.21 11.16
CA GLY A 65 0.91 2.78 12.20
C GLY A 65 0.73 4.29 12.33
N PRO A 66 1.03 4.89 13.50
CA PRO A 66 0.99 6.33 13.65
C PRO A 66 1.86 6.97 12.56
N ILE A 67 1.28 7.88 11.78
CA ILE A 67 2.10 8.81 10.96
C ILE A 67 2.84 9.67 11.98
N SER A 68 4.04 9.22 12.34
CA SER A 68 5.05 10.05 12.98
C SER A 68 5.14 11.36 12.20
N GLY A 69 5.28 12.48 12.90
CA GLY A 69 5.40 13.81 12.25
C GLY A 69 6.43 13.86 11.11
N ALA A 70 7.41 12.94 11.11
CA ALA A 70 8.40 12.74 10.06
C ALA A 70 7.80 12.43 8.66
N ASN A 71 6.66 11.76 8.58
CA ASN A 71 6.09 11.27 7.32
C ASN A 71 4.95 12.15 6.76
N ARG A 72 4.64 13.30 7.36
CA ARG A 72 3.57 14.20 6.85
C ARG A 72 3.85 14.71 5.42
N ALA A 73 5.12 14.77 5.03
CA ALA A 73 5.55 15.21 3.71
C ALA A 73 5.72 14.06 2.69
N ILE A 74 5.44 12.80 3.07
CA ILE A 74 5.63 11.66 2.18
C ILE A 74 4.77 11.81 0.91
N SER A 75 5.36 11.48 -0.24
CA SER A 75 4.63 11.41 -1.50
C SER A 75 4.03 10.04 -1.68
N THR A 76 2.78 9.98 -2.15
CA THR A 76 2.05 8.73 -2.34
C THR A 76 1.47 8.66 -3.75
N LEU A 77 1.63 7.50 -4.38
CA LEU A 77 0.95 7.14 -5.61
C LEU A 77 0.10 5.91 -5.31
N GLN A 78 -1.21 6.07 -5.39
CA GLN A 78 -2.17 4.98 -5.26
C GLN A 78 -2.74 4.67 -6.65
N CYS A 79 -2.67 3.40 -7.04
CA CYS A 79 -3.10 2.88 -8.32
C CYS A 79 -4.25 1.89 -8.14
N HIS A 80 -5.21 1.86 -9.07
CA HIS A 80 -6.35 0.95 -8.96
C HIS A 80 -6.97 0.64 -10.33
N GLY A 81 -7.38 -0.62 -10.56
CA GLY A 81 -8.18 -0.97 -11.74
C GLY A 81 -9.66 -0.64 -11.56
N ASP A 82 -10.34 -0.09 -12.57
CA ASP A 82 -11.75 0.30 -12.39
C ASP A 82 -12.74 -0.88 -12.50
N CYS A 83 -12.27 -2.04 -12.95
CA CYS A 83 -13.03 -3.29 -13.10
C CYS A 83 -12.54 -4.39 -12.15
N ASP A 84 -11.93 -4.03 -11.02
CA ASP A 84 -11.41 -4.98 -10.04
C ASP A 84 -12.56 -5.69 -9.26
N PRO A 85 -12.71 -7.02 -9.39
CA PRO A 85 -13.77 -7.77 -8.73
C PRO A 85 -13.47 -8.14 -7.27
N LEU A 86 -12.22 -8.00 -6.81
CA LEU A 86 -11.77 -8.38 -5.46
C LEU A 86 -11.58 -7.17 -4.55
N GLY A 87 -11.12 -6.04 -5.10
CA GLY A 87 -11.05 -4.76 -4.42
C GLY A 87 -11.94 -3.75 -5.13
N PRO A 88 -13.14 -3.42 -4.61
CA PRO A 88 -13.98 -2.43 -5.28
C PRO A 88 -13.28 -1.07 -5.36
N ARG A 89 -13.33 -0.40 -6.53
CA ARG A 89 -12.78 0.95 -6.74
C ARG A 89 -13.20 1.96 -5.66
N LEU A 90 -14.40 1.78 -5.10
CA LEU A 90 -14.90 2.59 -4.01
C LEU A 90 -13.97 2.55 -2.78
N VAL A 91 -13.47 1.37 -2.42
CA VAL A 91 -12.51 1.21 -1.31
C VAL A 91 -11.25 2.01 -1.60
N GLY A 92 -10.67 1.88 -2.80
CA GLY A 92 -9.52 2.67 -3.21
C GLY A 92 -9.76 4.19 -3.13
N SER A 93 -10.95 4.64 -3.52
CA SER A 93 -11.36 6.05 -3.44
C SER A 93 -11.47 6.54 -2.00
N LEU A 94 -12.04 5.73 -1.10
CA LEU A 94 -12.11 6.06 0.33
C LEU A 94 -10.71 6.08 0.98
N THR A 95 -9.82 5.17 0.57
CA THR A 95 -8.43 5.14 1.06
C THR A 95 -7.68 6.41 0.67
N VAL A 96 -7.77 6.89 -0.57
CA VAL A 96 -7.07 8.13 -0.95
C VAL A 96 -7.62 9.34 -0.21
N GLU A 97 -8.95 9.44 -0.05
CA GLU A 97 -9.55 10.54 0.70
C GLU A 97 -9.10 10.53 2.16
N LYS A 98 -9.06 9.36 2.80
CA LYS A 98 -8.51 9.23 4.15
C LYS A 98 -7.03 9.59 4.19
N LEU A 99 -6.24 9.11 3.23
CA LEU A 99 -4.80 9.38 3.15
C LEU A 99 -4.51 10.87 3.05
N LYS A 100 -5.26 11.63 2.24
CA LYS A 100 -5.13 13.09 2.13
C LYS A 100 -5.39 13.82 3.45
N THR A 101 -6.16 13.25 4.37
CA THR A 101 -6.32 13.83 5.73
C THR A 101 -5.12 13.59 6.64
N LEU A 102 -4.30 12.59 6.31
CA LEU A 102 -3.20 12.11 7.14
C LEU A 102 -1.84 12.63 6.67
N VAL A 103 -1.67 12.85 5.36
CA VAL A 103 -0.46 13.44 4.74
C VAL A 103 -0.78 14.77 4.06
N ASN A 104 0.23 15.48 3.54
CA ASN A 104 -0.02 16.67 2.72
C ASN A 104 -0.85 16.27 1.48
N PRO A 105 -2.08 16.81 1.28
CA PRO A 105 -2.94 16.47 0.14
C PRO A 105 -2.27 16.68 -1.22
N ALA A 106 -1.38 17.68 -1.33
CA ALA A 106 -0.65 17.98 -2.56
C ALA A 106 0.34 16.87 -2.96
N ASN A 107 0.68 15.98 -2.03
CA ASN A 107 1.64 14.91 -2.22
C ASN A 107 0.99 13.56 -2.56
N GLY A 108 -0.35 13.48 -2.59
CA GLY A 108 -1.11 12.28 -2.94
C GLY A 108 -1.60 12.29 -4.38
N THR A 109 -1.34 11.21 -5.11
CA THR A 109 -1.85 10.97 -6.47
C THR A 109 -2.64 9.68 -6.51
N PHE A 110 -3.88 9.71 -7.01
CA PHE A 110 -4.68 8.52 -7.26
C PHE A 110 -4.91 8.35 -8.76
N LYS A 111 -4.53 7.19 -9.31
CA LYS A 111 -4.71 6.85 -10.72
C LYS A 111 -5.56 5.61 -10.87
N THR A 112 -6.57 5.70 -11.72
CA THR A 112 -7.40 4.56 -12.13
C THR A 112 -7.09 4.15 -13.55
N TYR A 113 -7.14 2.85 -13.83
CA TYR A 113 -6.84 2.29 -15.14
C TYR A 113 -8.08 1.59 -15.71
N GLU A 114 -8.53 2.06 -16.87
CA GLU A 114 -9.76 1.62 -17.52
C GLU A 114 -9.67 0.15 -17.96
N GLY A 115 -10.70 -0.63 -17.65
CA GLY A 115 -10.80 -2.05 -17.97
C GLY A 115 -9.89 -2.96 -17.14
N MET A 116 -9.03 -2.38 -16.30
CA MET A 116 -8.10 -3.15 -15.48
C MET A 116 -8.84 -3.78 -14.29
N ARG A 117 -8.67 -5.10 -14.12
CA ARG A 117 -9.20 -5.87 -13.00
C ARG A 117 -8.20 -5.91 -11.83
N HIS A 118 -8.22 -6.99 -11.06
CA HIS A 118 -7.23 -7.29 -10.01
C HIS A 118 -5.88 -7.73 -10.61
N SER A 119 -5.19 -6.81 -11.28
CA SER A 119 -3.91 -7.05 -11.94
C SER A 119 -3.16 -5.73 -12.12
N SER A 120 -2.06 -5.78 -12.86
CA SER A 120 -1.33 -4.59 -13.31
C SER A 120 -1.46 -4.38 -14.81
N CYS A 121 -1.09 -3.18 -15.28
CA CYS A 121 -1.00 -2.90 -16.71
C CYS A 121 0.26 -2.13 -17.07
N HIS A 122 0.61 -2.11 -18.37
CA HIS A 122 1.79 -1.40 -18.86
C HIS A 122 1.77 0.09 -18.48
N GLN A 123 0.61 0.73 -18.58
CA GLN A 123 0.45 2.13 -18.24
C GLN A 123 0.66 2.40 -16.74
N GLU A 124 0.26 1.46 -15.87
CA GLU A 124 0.52 1.53 -14.44
C GLU A 124 2.03 1.45 -14.16
N MET A 125 2.74 0.52 -14.79
CA MET A 125 4.18 0.37 -14.61
C MET A 125 4.95 1.61 -15.07
N ILE A 126 4.53 2.28 -16.16
CA ILE A 126 5.09 3.56 -16.58
C ILE A 126 4.89 4.63 -15.51
N ASN A 127 3.68 4.75 -14.96
CA ASN A 127 3.38 5.74 -13.93
C ASN A 127 4.20 5.50 -12.66
N ILE A 128 4.36 4.23 -12.26
CA ILE A 128 5.22 3.84 -11.15
C ILE A 128 6.67 4.25 -11.44
N LYS A 129 7.21 3.88 -12.61
CA LYS A 129 8.58 4.27 -13.01
C LYS A 129 8.79 5.79 -12.91
N GLN A 130 7.89 6.58 -13.51
CA GLN A 130 7.98 8.04 -13.48
C GLN A 130 7.91 8.60 -12.05
N PHE A 131 7.07 8.01 -11.19
CA PHE A 131 6.98 8.41 -9.80
C PHE A 131 8.28 8.12 -9.04
N ILE A 132 8.88 6.94 -9.27
CA ILE A 132 10.16 6.55 -8.66
C ILE A 132 11.28 7.46 -9.15
N ASP A 133 11.48 7.59 -10.46
CA ASP A 133 12.57 8.40 -11.04
C ASP A 133 12.56 9.85 -10.54
N LYS A 134 11.36 10.42 -10.34
CA LYS A 134 11.21 11.79 -9.85
C LYS A 134 11.57 11.93 -8.36
N ARG A 135 11.43 10.88 -7.56
CA ARG A 135 11.65 10.90 -6.10
C ARG A 135 13.00 10.34 -5.69
N LEU A 136 13.58 9.50 -6.54
CA LEU A 136 14.87 8.86 -6.38
C LEU A 136 15.73 9.15 -7.63
N PRO A 137 16.14 10.42 -7.85
CA PRO A 137 17.08 10.73 -8.90
C PRO A 137 18.42 10.03 -8.63
N PRO A 138 19.22 9.74 -9.68
CA PRO A 138 20.59 9.28 -9.50
C PRO A 138 21.36 10.20 -8.56
N VAL A 139 22.17 9.61 -7.69
CA VAL A 139 23.12 10.33 -6.84
C VAL A 139 24.46 10.30 -7.57
N ASP A 140 25.08 11.46 -7.75
CA ASP A 140 26.43 11.59 -8.34
C ASP A 140 27.53 10.97 -7.45
#